data_AF-A0A519X580-F1
#
_entry.id   AF-A0A519X580-F1
#
_cell.length_a   1.000
_cell.length_b   1.000
_cell.length_c   1.000
_cell.angle_alpha   90.00
_cell.angle_beta   90.00
_cell.angle_gamma   90.00
#
_symmetry.space_group_name_H-M   'P 1'
#
loop_
_entity.id
_entity.type
_entity.pdbx_description
1 polymer ?
#
loop_
_entity_poly.entity_id
_entity_poly.type
_entity_poly.pdbx_seq_one_letter_code
_entity_poly.pdbx_strand_id
1 'polypeptide(L)'
;MGKNLENEDWREEAPTLSGIPVKAVFAVPDDYFKQLSESIEAKIAVEKLKSTIDDQPFAVPDGYFDRLQGDILAKTKAPAKILQLWRSSVLKYASAACFVLVAGLGVYFNLEQPQQARSSAEIANEQMLFDIDEETIIEHLQNSTVATPPISSDQSDLENYILNNFSTTELTSEY
;
A
#
# COMPACT_ATOMS: atom_id res chain seq x y z
N MET A 1 43.98 -60.32 9.80
CA MET A 1 43.82 -59.86 11.20
C MET A 1 44.74 -60.69 12.10
N GLY A 2 45.97 -60.20 12.32
CA GLY A 2 46.90 -60.83 13.26
C GLY A 2 46.45 -60.52 14.69
N LYS A 3 46.18 -61.57 15.46
CA LYS A 3 45.87 -61.46 16.88
C LYS A 3 47.23 -61.18 17.56
N ASN A 4 47.39 -60.03 18.19
CA ASN A 4 48.54 -59.77 19.06
C ASN A 4 48.39 -60.70 20.28
N LEU A 5 48.96 -61.90 20.20
CA LEU A 5 48.81 -62.99 21.16
C LEU A 5 49.85 -62.98 22.28
N GLU A 6 50.79 -62.04 22.27
CA GLU A 6 51.95 -62.07 23.16
C GLU A 6 51.63 -61.78 24.65
N ASN A 7 50.41 -61.34 24.97
CA ASN A 7 50.05 -60.90 26.33
C ASN A 7 48.70 -61.46 26.83
N GLU A 8 48.29 -62.66 26.39
CA GLU A 8 46.97 -63.24 26.73
C GLU A 8 47.06 -64.48 27.64
N ASP A 9 48.26 -64.83 28.12
CA ASP A 9 48.50 -66.00 28.99
C ASP A 9 47.71 -65.94 30.30
N TRP A 10 47.39 -64.73 30.79
CA TRP A 10 46.57 -64.49 31.98
C TRP A 10 45.17 -65.11 31.89
N ARG A 11 44.67 -65.36 30.67
CA ARG A 11 43.34 -65.93 30.44
C ARG A 11 43.24 -67.41 30.81
N GLU A 12 44.36 -68.12 30.76
CA GLU A 12 44.49 -69.50 31.22
C GLU A 12 44.61 -69.55 32.75
N GLU A 13 45.31 -68.59 33.35
CA GLU A 13 45.53 -68.50 34.80
C GLU A 13 44.29 -68.00 35.57
N ALA A 14 43.42 -67.22 34.92
CA ALA A 14 42.23 -66.64 35.54
C ALA A 14 40.99 -66.78 34.65
N PRO A 15 40.42 -67.99 34.51
CA PRO A 15 39.26 -68.26 33.65
C PRO A 15 38.00 -67.48 34.07
N THR A 16 37.88 -67.16 35.36
CA THR A 16 36.79 -66.32 35.90
C THR A 16 36.90 -64.86 35.46
N LEU A 17 38.12 -64.34 35.26
CA LEU A 17 38.34 -62.97 34.81
C LEU A 17 38.21 -62.83 33.29
N SER A 18 38.67 -63.85 32.55
CA SER A 18 38.54 -63.93 31.09
C SER A 18 37.08 -63.97 30.62
N GLY A 19 36.16 -64.49 31.46
CA GLY A 19 34.72 -64.52 31.19
C GLY A 19 33.98 -63.20 31.43
N ILE A 20 34.63 -62.19 32.02
CA ILE A 20 34.00 -60.89 32.26
C ILE A 20 34.00 -60.09 30.94
N PRO A 21 32.85 -59.56 30.49
CA PRO A 21 32.82 -58.73 29.30
C PRO A 21 33.69 -57.48 29.51
N VAL A 22 34.69 -57.30 28.65
CA VAL A 22 35.57 -56.13 28.66
C VAL A 22 34.74 -54.90 28.31
N LYS A 23 34.27 -54.20 29.33
CA LYS A 23 33.63 -52.88 29.19
C LYS A 23 34.72 -51.84 29.29
N ALA A 24 35.02 -51.14 28.19
CA ALA A 24 35.89 -49.99 28.21
C ALA A 24 35.26 -48.87 29.06
N VAL A 25 35.67 -48.76 30.34
CA VAL A 25 35.19 -47.71 31.26
C VAL A 25 35.82 -46.36 30.94
N PHE A 26 36.93 -46.37 30.20
CA PHE A 26 37.63 -45.18 29.71
C PHE A 26 37.47 -45.10 28.20
N ALA A 27 36.38 -44.44 27.77
CA ALA A 27 36.16 -44.10 26.38
C ALA A 27 36.35 -42.59 26.22
N VAL A 28 37.14 -42.22 25.22
CA VAL A 28 37.33 -40.82 24.85
C VAL A 28 36.21 -40.44 23.86
N PRO A 29 35.63 -39.23 23.95
CA PRO A 29 34.62 -38.77 23.01
C PRO A 29 35.11 -38.79 21.56
N ASP A 30 34.17 -38.91 20.64
CA ASP A 30 34.44 -38.74 19.21
C ASP A 30 35.11 -37.38 18.95
N ASP A 31 36.04 -37.35 17.99
CA ASP A 31 36.83 -36.17 17.60
C ASP A 31 37.75 -35.55 18.68
N TYR A 32 37.89 -36.13 19.89
CA TYR A 32 38.79 -35.60 20.92
C TYR A 32 40.20 -35.33 20.41
N PHE A 33 40.84 -36.34 19.80
CA PHE A 33 42.22 -36.20 19.31
C PHE A 33 42.32 -35.26 18.10
N LYS A 34 41.24 -35.12 17.33
CA LYS A 34 41.17 -34.18 16.20
C LYS A 34 41.16 -32.73 16.69
N GLN A 35 40.48 -32.45 17.80
CA GLN A 35 40.37 -31.10 18.39
C GLN A 35 41.45 -30.81 19.45
N LEU A 36 42.15 -31.83 19.93
CA LEU A 36 43.11 -31.69 21.02
C LEU A 36 44.25 -30.72 20.69
N SER A 37 44.83 -30.82 19.49
CA SER A 37 45.95 -29.95 19.08
C SER A 37 45.51 -28.49 19.07
N GLU A 38 44.40 -28.18 18.40
CA GLU A 38 43.84 -26.84 18.32
C GLU A 38 43.49 -26.29 19.72
N SER A 39 42.91 -27.11 20.58
CA SER A 39 42.55 -26.73 21.95
C SER A 39 43.79 -26.40 22.80
N ILE A 40 44.89 -27.14 22.64
CA ILE A 40 46.15 -26.89 23.34
C ILE A 40 46.77 -25.59 22.83
N GLU A 41 46.85 -25.41 21.52
CA GLU A 41 47.41 -24.20 20.91
C GLU A 41 46.62 -22.95 21.31
N ALA A 42 45.29 -23.02 21.29
CA ALA A 42 44.42 -21.93 21.73
C ALA A 42 44.67 -21.56 23.20
N LYS A 43 44.83 -22.56 24.08
CA LYS A 43 45.15 -22.32 25.49
C LYS A 43 46.52 -21.66 25.68
N ILE A 44 47.54 -22.14 24.98
CA ILE A 44 48.89 -21.56 25.01
C ILE A 44 48.86 -20.11 24.51
N ALA A 45 48.12 -19.82 23.44
CA ALA A 45 47.97 -18.48 22.93
C ALA A 45 47.34 -17.54 23.97
N VAL A 46 46.23 -17.95 24.60
CA VAL A 46 45.57 -17.17 25.66
C VAL A 46 46.50 -16.91 26.84
N GLU A 47 47.25 -17.93 27.28
CA GLU A 47 48.19 -17.80 28.39
C GLU A 47 49.34 -16.84 28.08
N LYS A 48 49.88 -16.89 26.86
CA LYS A 48 50.91 -15.96 26.38
C LYS A 48 50.40 -14.52 26.29
N LEU A 49 49.14 -14.32 25.87
CA LEU A 49 48.51 -13.00 25.90
C LEU A 49 48.39 -12.50 27.34
N LYS A 50 47.90 -13.35 28.25
CA LYS A 50 47.74 -13.01 29.66
C LYS A 50 49.08 -12.63 30.33
N SER A 51 50.19 -13.27 29.97
CA SER A 51 51.52 -12.91 30.48
C SER A 51 52.10 -11.64 29.87
N THR A 52 51.56 -11.17 28.73
CA THR A 52 52.03 -9.97 28.04
C THR A 52 51.25 -8.72 28.48
N ILE A 53 50.03 -8.90 28.96
CA ILE A 53 49.20 -7.79 29.43
C ILE A 53 49.54 -7.54 30.91
N ASP A 54 49.93 -6.31 31.21
CA ASP A 54 50.28 -5.84 32.56
C ASP A 54 49.10 -6.05 33.55
N ASP A 55 49.38 -6.00 34.85
CA ASP A 55 48.58 -6.57 35.97
C ASP A 55 47.07 -6.22 36.02
N GLN A 56 46.56 -5.33 35.17
CA GLN A 56 45.14 -4.97 35.09
C GLN A 56 44.66 -4.65 33.65
N PRO A 57 44.45 -5.66 32.77
CA PRO A 57 43.89 -5.46 31.42
C PRO A 57 42.55 -4.71 31.38
N PHE A 58 41.80 -4.79 32.47
CA PHE A 58 40.46 -4.25 32.61
C PHE A 58 40.37 -3.17 33.68
N ALA A 59 41.51 -2.64 34.16
CA ALA A 59 41.46 -1.47 35.03
C ALA A 59 40.96 -0.26 34.25
N VAL A 60 40.04 0.46 34.87
CA VAL A 60 39.65 1.78 34.40
C VAL A 60 40.67 2.82 34.89
N PRO A 61 40.94 3.88 34.12
CA PRO A 61 41.79 4.98 34.58
C PRO A 61 41.25 5.64 35.86
N ASP A 62 42.15 6.23 36.64
CA ASP A 62 41.78 7.02 37.82
C ASP A 62 40.78 8.12 37.44
N GLY A 63 39.69 8.23 38.22
CA GLY A 63 38.65 9.21 38.02
C GLY A 63 37.72 8.96 36.82
N TYR A 64 37.76 7.77 36.20
CA TYR A 64 36.81 7.38 35.15
C TYR A 64 35.35 7.58 35.59
N PHE A 65 34.99 7.02 36.75
CA PHE A 65 33.62 7.08 37.27
C PHE A 65 33.20 8.47 37.75
N ASP A 66 34.16 9.30 38.20
CA ASP A 66 33.89 10.70 38.59
C ASP A 66 33.45 11.55 37.38
N ARG A 67 34.02 11.27 36.21
CA ARG A 67 33.69 11.98 34.96
C ARG A 67 32.52 11.36 34.21
N LEU A 68 32.33 10.04 34.33
CA LEU A 68 31.32 9.27 33.61
C LEU A 68 29.91 9.85 33.80
N GLN A 69 29.54 10.18 35.04
CA GLN A 69 28.20 10.73 35.32
C GLN A 69 27.97 12.07 34.61
N GLY A 70 28.97 12.95 34.62
CA GLY A 70 28.92 14.24 33.93
C GLY A 70 28.82 14.08 32.41
N ASP A 71 29.61 13.17 31.85
CA ASP A 71 29.62 12.88 30.41
C ASP A 71 28.31 12.28 29.91
N ILE A 72 27.72 11.37 30.68
CA ILE A 72 26.39 10.80 30.35
C ILE A 72 25.35 11.91 30.34
N LEU A 73 25.26 12.72 31.39
CA LEU A 73 24.27 13.80 31.48
C LEU A 73 24.46 14.85 30.38
N ALA A 74 25.70 15.20 30.05
CA ALA A 74 25.99 16.13 28.95
C ALA A 74 25.52 15.59 27.59
N LYS A 75 25.67 14.29 27.36
CA LYS A 75 25.26 13.62 26.11
C LYS A 75 23.76 13.34 26.06
N THR A 76 23.09 13.10 27.18
CA THR A 76 21.65 12.78 27.22
C THR A 76 20.75 14.00 27.40
N LYS A 77 21.27 15.14 27.87
CA LYS A 77 20.52 16.40 28.00
C LYS A 77 20.41 17.20 26.69
N ALA A 78 20.91 16.67 25.57
CA ALA A 78 20.69 17.31 24.28
C ALA A 78 19.17 17.52 24.08
N PRO A 79 18.71 18.76 23.82
CA PRO A 79 17.29 19.01 23.64
C PRO A 79 16.82 18.14 22.48
N ALA A 80 15.87 17.25 22.74
CA ALA A 80 15.25 16.45 21.70
C ALA A 80 14.83 17.41 20.58
N LYS A 81 15.43 17.27 19.40
CA LYS A 81 15.04 18.08 18.25
C LYS A 81 13.61 17.66 17.91
N ILE A 82 12.63 18.43 18.39
CA ILE A 82 11.22 18.19 18.11
C ILE A 82 11.04 18.44 16.62
N LEU A 83 11.10 17.36 15.82
CA LEU A 83 10.77 17.40 14.42
C LEU A 83 9.25 17.54 14.33
N GLN A 84 8.79 18.72 13.94
CA GLN A 84 7.38 18.95 13.64
C GLN A 84 7.04 18.19 12.34
N LEU A 85 6.45 17.00 12.47
CA LEU A 85 6.17 16.10 11.33
C LEU A 85 5.23 16.71 10.27
N TRP A 86 4.40 17.68 10.64
CA TRP A 86 3.39 18.26 9.74
C TRP A 86 3.58 19.78 9.58
N ARG A 87 4.78 20.20 9.18
CA ARG A 87 5.12 21.64 9.03
C ARG A 87 4.76 22.24 7.66
N SER A 88 4.26 21.45 6.72
CA SER A 88 4.04 21.95 5.35
C SER A 88 2.60 22.37 5.10
N SER A 89 2.41 23.62 4.65
CA SER A 89 1.13 24.14 4.14
C SER A 89 0.62 23.35 2.92
N VAL A 90 1.44 22.50 2.31
CA VAL A 90 1.10 21.64 1.17
C VAL A 90 0.00 20.62 1.51
N LEU A 91 -0.11 20.18 2.76
CA LEU A 91 -1.15 19.23 3.18
C LEU A 91 -2.56 19.80 3.02
N LYS A 92 -2.71 21.13 3.12
CA LYS A 92 -3.99 21.82 2.92
C LYS A 92 -4.44 21.75 1.45
N TYR A 93 -3.49 21.83 0.52
CA TYR A 93 -3.76 21.72 -0.91
C TYR A 93 -3.97 20.26 -1.33
N ALA A 94 -3.21 19.33 -0.75
CA ALA A 94 -3.39 17.90 -1.00
C ALA A 94 -4.80 17.44 -0.58
N SER A 95 -5.29 17.85 0.59
CA SER A 95 -6.66 17.54 0.99
C SER A 95 -7.71 18.16 0.04
N ALA A 96 -7.52 19.41 -0.39
CA ALA A 96 -8.44 20.07 -1.31
C ALA A 96 -8.48 19.39 -2.69
N ALA A 97 -7.33 19.01 -3.24
CA ALA A 97 -7.26 18.26 -4.49
C ALA A 97 -7.96 16.90 -4.38
N CYS A 98 -7.81 16.19 -3.26
CA CYS A 98 -8.55 14.95 -3.02
C CYS A 98 -10.06 15.16 -3.01
N PHE A 99 -10.58 16.24 -2.40
CA PHE A 99 -12.01 16.54 -2.44
C PHE A 99 -12.50 16.83 -3.86
N VAL A 100 -11.74 17.59 -4.66
CA VAL A 100 -12.08 17.85 -6.06
C VAL A 100 -12.07 16.57 -6.89
N LEU A 101 -11.07 15.70 -6.70
CA LEU A 101 -11.00 14.41 -7.39
C LEU A 101 -12.14 13.47 -6.97
N VAL A 102 -12.48 13.39 -5.69
CA VAL A 102 -13.58 12.54 -5.19
C VAL A 102 -14.94 13.06 -5.68
N ALA A 103 -15.17 14.38 -5.64
CA ALA A 103 -16.39 14.97 -6.18
C ALA A 103 -16.49 14.80 -7.70
N GLY A 104 -15.38 15.02 -8.42
CA GLY A 104 -15.31 14.84 -9.88
C GLY A 104 -15.52 13.39 -10.30
N LEU A 105 -14.86 12.43 -9.64
CA LEU A 105 -15.11 11.01 -9.84
C LEU A 105 -16.55 10.62 -9.47
N GLY A 106 -17.07 11.15 -8.36
CA GLY A 106 -18.46 10.91 -7.94
C GLY A 106 -19.49 11.37 -8.97
N VAL A 107 -19.31 12.56 -9.55
CA VAL A 107 -20.16 13.07 -10.64
C VAL A 107 -19.95 12.26 -11.93
N TYR A 108 -18.71 11.90 -12.27
CA TYR A 108 -18.39 11.10 -13.44
C TYR A 108 -19.03 9.70 -13.39
N PHE A 109 -18.93 9.01 -12.25
CA PHE A 109 -19.60 7.72 -12.01
C PHE A 109 -21.13 7.85 -11.86
N ASN A 110 -21.66 9.04 -11.52
CA ASN A 110 -23.10 9.32 -11.52
C ASN A 110 -23.64 9.61 -12.93
N LEU A 111 -22.79 10.07 -13.86
CA LEU A 111 -23.17 10.37 -15.24
C LEU A 111 -23.35 9.11 -16.10
N GLU A 112 -22.73 7.98 -15.72
CA GLU A 112 -22.93 6.68 -16.38
C GLU A 112 -24.25 5.97 -15.98
N GLN A 113 -25.15 6.62 -15.22
CA GLN A 113 -26.54 6.19 -15.06
C GLN A 113 -27.48 6.98 -15.99
N PRO A 114 -27.94 6.43 -17.12
CA PRO A 114 -28.97 7.07 -17.93
C PRO A 114 -30.35 6.79 -17.32
N GLN A 115 -30.82 7.62 -16.38
CA GLN A 115 -32.22 7.62 -15.93
C GLN A 115 -32.74 9.06 -15.74
N GLN A 116 -33.41 9.54 -16.79
CA GLN A 116 -34.55 10.46 -16.81
C GLN A 116 -34.77 11.34 -15.56
N ALA A 117 -34.25 12.57 -15.59
CA ALA A 117 -34.87 13.69 -14.88
C ALA A 117 -35.63 14.55 -15.91
N ARG A 118 -36.73 14.03 -16.47
CA ARG A 118 -37.71 14.90 -17.15
C ARG A 118 -38.34 15.79 -16.10
N SER A 119 -38.27 17.10 -16.32
CA SER A 119 -38.76 18.10 -15.39
C SER A 119 -40.22 17.81 -15.03
N SER A 120 -40.56 17.77 -13.74
CA SER A 120 -41.94 17.54 -13.28
C SER A 120 -42.93 18.56 -13.84
N ALA A 121 -42.44 19.74 -14.24
CA ALA A 121 -43.23 20.76 -14.92
C ALA A 121 -43.61 20.38 -16.36
N GLU A 122 -42.80 19.57 -17.04
CA GLU A 122 -43.03 19.13 -18.42
C GLU A 122 -44.07 18.00 -18.44
N ILE A 123 -44.00 17.07 -17.48
CA ILE A 123 -45.02 16.01 -17.31
C ILE A 123 -46.39 16.62 -16.95
N ALA A 124 -46.43 17.66 -16.11
CA ALA A 124 -47.69 18.34 -15.76
C ALA A 124 -48.32 19.07 -16.96
N ASN A 125 -47.51 19.66 -17.84
CA ASN A 125 -48.01 20.31 -19.05
C ASN A 125 -48.57 19.29 -20.05
N GLU A 126 -47.88 18.17 -20.28
CA GLU A 126 -48.39 17.12 -21.17
C GLU A 126 -49.71 16.54 -20.65
N GLN A 127 -49.84 16.34 -19.35
CA GLN A 127 -51.05 15.79 -18.75
C GLN A 127 -52.27 16.72 -18.87
N MET A 128 -52.06 18.04 -18.84
CA MET A 128 -53.14 19.01 -19.10
C MET A 128 -53.50 19.10 -20.58
N LEU A 129 -52.58 18.76 -21.49
CA LEU A 129 -52.84 18.74 -22.94
C LEU A 129 -53.76 17.59 -23.35
N PHE A 130 -53.69 16.46 -22.63
CA PHE A 130 -54.53 15.27 -22.88
C PHE A 130 -55.95 15.37 -22.33
N ASP A 131 -56.17 16.25 -21.34
CA ASP A 131 -57.48 16.43 -20.69
C ASP A 131 -58.38 17.44 -21.43
N ILE A 132 -57.94 17.94 -22.59
CA ILE A 132 -58.73 18.81 -23.46
C ILE A 132 -59.64 17.92 -24.31
N ASP A 133 -60.95 18.02 -24.07
CA ASP A 133 -61.96 17.26 -24.81
C ASP A 133 -62.14 17.77 -26.26
N GLU A 134 -62.46 16.90 -27.21
CA GLU A 134 -62.54 17.23 -28.65
C GLU A 134 -63.59 18.32 -28.92
N GLU A 135 -64.70 18.31 -28.18
CA GLU A 135 -65.74 19.33 -28.26
C GLU A 135 -65.21 20.73 -27.88
N THR A 136 -64.27 20.83 -26.93
CA THR A 136 -63.68 22.12 -26.52
C THR A 136 -62.75 22.68 -27.60
N ILE A 137 -62.05 21.80 -28.31
CA ILE A 137 -61.20 22.16 -29.46
C ILE A 137 -62.08 22.66 -30.61
N ILE A 138 -63.16 21.95 -30.91
CA ILE A 138 -64.12 22.34 -31.95
C ILE A 138 -64.81 23.65 -31.58
N GLU A 139 -65.24 23.82 -30.33
CA GLU A 139 -65.82 25.07 -29.83
C GLU A 139 -64.82 26.24 -29.96
N HIS A 140 -63.55 26.06 -29.60
CA HIS A 140 -62.54 27.11 -29.75
C HIS A 140 -62.26 27.48 -31.21
N LEU A 141 -62.23 26.50 -32.11
CA LEU A 141 -62.09 26.74 -33.55
C LEU A 141 -63.33 27.43 -34.15
N GLN A 142 -64.53 27.06 -33.69
CA GLN A 142 -65.79 27.59 -34.20
C GLN A 142 -66.12 28.98 -33.61
N ASN A 143 -65.73 29.23 -32.35
CA ASN A 143 -65.74 30.54 -31.71
C ASN A 143 -64.63 31.45 -32.27
N SER A 144 -63.54 30.87 -32.79
CA SER A 144 -62.54 31.57 -33.63
C SER A 144 -62.99 31.64 -35.09
N THR A 145 -64.23 32.02 -35.36
CA THR A 145 -64.66 32.44 -36.71
C THR A 145 -64.23 33.88 -36.99
N VAL A 146 -62.94 34.21 -36.89
CA VAL A 146 -62.38 35.42 -37.52
C VAL A 146 -60.91 35.19 -37.91
N ALA A 147 -60.64 35.41 -39.19
CA ALA A 147 -59.34 35.53 -39.85
C ALA A 147 -58.59 34.22 -40.15
N THR A 148 -59.12 33.43 -41.07
CA THR A 148 -58.30 33.04 -42.23
C THR A 148 -57.99 34.34 -42.98
N PRO A 149 -56.78 34.95 -42.87
CA PRO A 149 -56.37 35.87 -43.91
C PRO A 149 -56.33 35.08 -45.22
N PRO A 150 -56.76 35.68 -46.34
CA PRO A 150 -56.72 34.99 -47.62
C PRO A 150 -55.29 34.48 -47.81
N ILE A 151 -55.15 33.23 -48.22
CA ILE A 151 -53.92 32.75 -48.82
C ILE A 151 -53.81 33.54 -50.13
N SER A 152 -53.42 34.81 -50.04
CA SER A 152 -53.06 35.61 -51.20
C SER A 152 -51.80 34.95 -51.69
N SER A 153 -51.97 34.31 -52.84
CA SER A 153 -51.01 33.62 -53.67
C SER A 153 -49.86 34.52 -54.16
N ASP A 154 -49.49 35.54 -53.38
CA ASP A 154 -48.32 36.35 -53.62
C ASP A 154 -47.14 35.55 -53.06
N GLN A 155 -46.63 34.71 -53.96
CA GLN A 155 -45.46 33.87 -53.81
C GLN A 155 -44.27 34.63 -53.22
N SER A 156 -44.22 35.96 -53.36
CA SER A 156 -43.21 36.84 -52.76
C SER A 156 -43.17 36.80 -51.23
N ASP A 157 -44.31 36.69 -50.54
CA ASP A 157 -44.33 36.70 -49.07
C ASP A 157 -43.83 35.38 -48.49
N LEU A 158 -44.21 34.28 -49.15
CA LEU A 158 -43.68 32.96 -48.85
C LEU A 158 -42.19 32.86 -49.19
N GLU A 159 -41.77 33.39 -50.34
CA GLU A 159 -40.35 33.42 -50.73
C GLU A 159 -39.51 34.23 -49.73
N ASN A 160 -39.99 35.40 -49.29
CA ASN A 160 -39.29 36.20 -48.28
C ASN A 160 -39.19 35.49 -46.93
N TYR A 161 -40.25 34.81 -46.50
CA TYR A 161 -40.24 34.07 -45.25
C TYR A 161 -39.27 32.88 -45.30
N ILE A 162 -39.23 32.18 -46.44
CA ILE A 162 -38.31 31.07 -46.65
C ILE A 162 -36.86 31.58 -46.72
N LEU A 163 -36.59 32.67 -47.45
CA LEU A 163 -35.25 33.27 -47.57
C LEU A 163 -34.69 33.82 -46.26
N ASN A 164 -35.55 34.36 -45.38
CA ASN A 164 -35.09 34.93 -44.11
C ASN A 164 -34.82 33.87 -43.04
N ASN A 165 -35.54 32.74 -43.08
CA ASN A 165 -35.46 31.73 -42.03
C ASN A 165 -34.69 30.48 -42.45
N PHE A 166 -34.46 30.26 -43.75
CA PHE A 166 -33.78 29.08 -44.28
C PHE A 166 -32.71 29.49 -45.31
N SER A 167 -31.48 29.00 -45.11
CA SER A 167 -30.36 29.24 -46.03
C SER A 167 -30.34 28.19 -47.15
N THR A 168 -29.98 28.60 -48.38
CA THR A 168 -29.95 27.73 -49.56
C THR A 168 -29.01 26.53 -49.41
N THR A 169 -27.97 26.64 -48.58
CA THR A 169 -27.02 25.54 -48.32
C THR A 169 -27.66 24.39 -47.54
N GLU A 170 -28.70 24.65 -46.74
CA GLU A 170 -29.39 23.63 -45.94
C GLU A 170 -30.54 22.95 -46.68
N LEU A 171 -31.04 23.56 -47.77
CA LEU A 171 -32.09 22.99 -48.61
C LEU A 171 -31.54 22.10 -49.74
N THR A 172 -30.23 22.12 -49.99
CA THR A 172 -29.59 21.34 -51.07
C THR A 172 -28.51 20.37 -50.59
N SER A 173 -28.25 20.27 -49.28
CA SER A 173 -27.35 19.26 -48.74
C SER A 173 -28.11 17.95 -48.48
N GLU A 174 -28.59 17.32 -49.55
CA GLU A 174 -28.98 15.90 -49.54
C GLU A 174 -28.85 15.30 -50.96
N TYR A 175 -27.61 14.98 -51.36
CA TYR A 175 -27.23 13.66 -51.89
C TYR A 175 -25.72 13.43 -51.78
#